data_AF-W2WNN1-F1
#
_entry.id   AF-W2WNN1-F1
#
_cell.length_a   1.000
_cell.length_b   1.000
_cell.length_c   1.000
_cell.angle_alpha   90.00
_cell.angle_beta   90.00
_cell.angle_gamma   90.00
#
_symmetry.space_group_name_H-M   'P 1'
#
loop_
_entity.id
_entity.type
_entity.pdbx_description
1 polymer ?
#
loop_
_entity_poly.entity_id
_entity_poly.type
_entity_poly.pdbx_seq_one_letter_code
_entity_poly.pdbx_strand_id
1 'polypeptide(L)'
;MRISLRAISKNSPAGEWAIVHTGNGSAVHNHKPSMDARVHAAHRSRAAQDIIATSERSVHSIIEAQSAAGVPVANIYATVLNQDPNTLIVPKDIANAKDSARRRVLASATSIEALFNQLNQDKFFYRYTTHLETQRLKYLLWAHPATASLYKVNSDIL
;
A
#
# COMPACT_ATOMS: atom_id res chain seq x y z
N MET A 1 22.72 1.78 -4.53
CA MET A 1 23.74 2.12 -5.55
C MET A 1 24.12 3.58 -5.36
N ARG A 2 25.35 3.89 -4.95
CA ARG A 2 25.78 5.28 -4.73
C ARG A 2 26.79 5.66 -5.80
N ILE A 3 26.27 6.27 -6.86
CA ILE A 3 27.06 6.80 -7.96
C ILE A 3 27.41 8.24 -7.60
N SER A 4 28.66 8.62 -7.77
CA SER A 4 29.10 10.02 -7.68
C SER A 4 29.74 10.44 -9.00
N LEU A 5 29.45 11.66 -9.44
CA LEU A 5 30.21 12.28 -10.52
C LEU A 5 31.46 12.93 -9.91
N ARG A 6 32.63 12.63 -10.47
CA ARG A 6 33.89 13.25 -10.06
C ARG A 6 34.57 13.84 -11.29
N ALA A 7 35.03 15.07 -11.19
CA ALA A 7 35.92 15.62 -12.20
C ALA A 7 37.17 14.74 -12.32
N ILE A 8 37.56 14.40 -13.56
CA ILE A 8 38.74 13.57 -13.82
C ILE A 8 40.00 14.31 -13.36
N SER A 9 40.04 15.62 -13.58
CA SER A 9 41.06 16.51 -13.04
C SER A 9 40.46 17.39 -11.95
N LYS A 10 40.96 17.25 -10.72
CA LYS A 10 40.58 18.12 -9.60
C LYS A 10 40.87 19.60 -9.85
N ASN A 11 41.80 19.90 -10.75
CA ASN A 11 42.25 21.24 -11.07
C ASN A 11 41.52 21.83 -12.30
N SER A 12 40.60 21.08 -12.92
CA SER A 12 39.79 21.55 -14.03
C SER A 12 38.34 21.07 -13.88
N PRO A 13 37.55 21.74 -13.02
CA PRO A 13 36.16 21.35 -12.76
C PRO A 13 35.23 21.57 -13.97
N ALA A 14 35.64 22.34 -14.96
CA ALA A 14 34.93 22.48 -16.24
C ALA A 14 35.31 21.39 -17.27
N GLY A 15 36.30 20.54 -16.95
CA GLY A 15 36.76 19.45 -17.81
C GLY A 15 35.87 18.21 -17.74
N GLU A 16 36.41 17.08 -18.20
CA GLU A 16 35.68 15.82 -18.25
C GLU A 16 35.33 15.27 -16.86
N TRP A 17 34.14 14.68 -16.77
CA TRP A 17 33.60 14.08 -15.55
C TRP A 17 33.54 12.57 -15.70
N ALA A 18 33.99 11.85 -14.67
CA ALA A 18 33.87 10.41 -14.58
C ALA A 18 32.74 9.99 -13.64
N ILE A 19 32.03 8.94 -14.02
CA ILE A 19 31.10 8.21 -13.16
C ILE A 19 31.92 7.31 -12.25
N VAL A 20 31.87 7.57 -10.94
CA VAL A 20 32.62 6.80 -9.94
C VAL A 20 31.63 6.11 -9.00
N HIS A 21 31.75 4.78 -8.90
CA HIS A 21 30.99 3.97 -7.96
C HIS A 21 31.61 4.09 -6.56
N THR A 22 30.91 4.75 -5.63
CA THR A 22 31.42 4.92 -4.27
C THR A 22 30.97 3.77 -3.36
N GLY A 23 31.92 2.93 -2.94
CA GLY A 23 31.77 1.98 -1.82
C GLY A 23 31.19 0.58 -2.13
N ASN A 24 31.85 -0.40 -1.50
CA ASN A 24 31.40 -1.75 -1.12
C ASN A 24 31.08 -2.78 -2.22
N GLY A 25 31.75 -2.72 -3.38
CA GLY A 25 31.55 -3.74 -4.41
C GLY A 25 30.18 -3.66 -5.09
N SER A 26 29.48 -2.52 -5.00
CA SER A 26 28.21 -2.31 -5.73
C SER A 26 28.34 -2.30 -7.26
N ALA A 27 29.56 -2.32 -7.79
CA ALA A 27 29.87 -2.54 -9.20
C ALA A 27 30.16 -4.02 -9.53
N VAL A 28 30.37 -4.85 -8.52
CA VAL A 28 30.69 -6.28 -8.66
C VAL A 28 29.44 -7.07 -8.31
N HIS A 29 28.71 -7.48 -9.34
CA HIS A 29 27.57 -8.36 -9.19
C HIS A 29 28.03 -9.81 -9.42
N ASN A 30 27.60 -10.73 -8.54
CA ASN A 30 27.77 -12.18 -8.76
C ASN A 30 26.73 -12.75 -9.74
N HIS A 31 25.90 -11.89 -10.34
CA HIS A 31 24.87 -12.24 -11.29
C HIS A 31 24.82 -11.20 -12.41
N LYS A 32 24.28 -11.59 -13.56
CA LYS A 32 24.00 -10.65 -14.65
C LYS A 32 22.93 -9.63 -14.22
N PRO A 33 22.91 -8.42 -14.78
CA PRO A 33 21.81 -7.48 -14.57
C PRO A 33 20.46 -8.14 -14.90
N SER A 34 19.44 -7.84 -14.10
CA SER A 34 18.09 -8.31 -14.41
C SER A 34 17.56 -7.57 -15.64
N MET A 35 17.12 -8.33 -16.63
CA MET A 35 16.47 -7.81 -17.84
C MET A 35 14.96 -7.57 -17.64
N ASP A 36 14.40 -8.04 -16.53
CA ASP A 36 12.99 -7.84 -16.22
C ASP A 36 12.74 -6.39 -15.77
N ALA A 37 12.04 -5.61 -16.60
CA ALA A 37 11.69 -4.22 -16.30
C ALA A 37 10.97 -4.06 -14.95
N ARG A 38 10.24 -5.09 -14.50
CA ARG A 38 9.46 -5.07 -13.25
C ARG A 38 10.33 -5.01 -12.02
N VAL A 39 11.58 -5.47 -12.04
CA VAL A 39 12.44 -5.38 -10.85
C VAL A 39 12.95 -3.95 -10.63
N HIS A 40 12.92 -3.12 -11.67
CA HIS A 40 13.48 -1.78 -11.66
C HIS A 40 12.44 -0.72 -11.28
N ALA A 41 12.57 -0.15 -10.08
CA ALA A 41 11.59 0.81 -9.55
C ALA A 41 11.36 2.03 -10.45
N ALA A 42 12.40 2.53 -11.11
CA ALA A 42 12.28 3.68 -12.02
C ALA A 42 11.37 3.38 -13.22
N HIS A 43 11.42 2.16 -13.77
CA HIS A 43 10.54 1.75 -14.87
C HIS A 43 9.08 1.67 -14.40
N ARG A 44 8.85 1.04 -13.24
CA ARG A 44 7.50 0.97 -12.65
C ARG A 44 6.92 2.34 -12.34
N SER A 45 7.71 3.24 -11.77
CA SER A 45 7.27 4.62 -11.47
C SER A 45 6.91 5.40 -12.73
N ARG A 46 7.69 5.26 -13.81
CA ARG A 46 7.36 5.91 -15.10
C ARG A 46 6.07 5.36 -15.69
N ALA A 47 5.91 4.03 -15.75
CA ALA A 47 4.69 3.42 -16.25
C ALA A 47 3.45 3.83 -15.44
N ALA A 48 3.58 3.93 -14.11
CA ALA A 48 2.50 4.45 -13.26
C ALA A 48 2.15 5.91 -13.58
N GLN A 49 3.13 6.76 -13.90
CA GLN A 49 2.91 8.15 -14.32
C GLN A 49 2.23 8.23 -15.69
N ASP A 50 2.65 7.38 -16.64
CA ASP A 50 2.05 7.33 -17.98
C ASP A 50 0.58 6.94 -17.91
N ILE A 51 0.23 5.91 -17.12
CA ILE A 51 -1.16 5.48 -16.87
C ILE A 51 -2.02 6.62 -16.30
N ILE A 52 -1.48 7.42 -15.37
CA ILE A 52 -2.17 8.59 -14.81
C ILE A 52 -2.40 9.65 -15.89
N ALA A 53 -1.45 9.84 -16.80
CA ALA A 53 -1.53 10.82 -17.87
C ALA A 53 -2.47 10.40 -19.01
N THR A 54 -2.59 9.10 -19.33
CA THR A 54 -3.43 8.58 -20.42
C THR A 54 -4.86 8.22 -20.02
N SER A 55 -5.27 8.47 -18.78
CA SER A 55 -6.62 8.14 -18.28
C SER A 55 -6.96 6.64 -18.34
N GLU A 56 -5.96 5.75 -18.31
CA GLU A 56 -6.17 4.31 -18.11
C GLU A 56 -6.58 4.04 -16.65
N ARG A 57 -7.78 4.48 -16.28
CA ARG A 57 -8.37 4.36 -14.95
C ARG A 57 -8.60 2.91 -14.53
N SER A 58 -8.64 1.95 -15.47
CA SER A 58 -9.17 0.61 -15.22
C SER A 58 -8.35 -0.15 -14.17
N VAL A 59 -7.04 -0.32 -14.37
CA VAL A 59 -6.21 -1.15 -13.47
C VAL A 59 -6.10 -0.53 -12.07
N HIS A 60 -5.90 0.78 -11.97
CA HIS A 60 -5.83 1.45 -10.68
C HIS A 60 -7.18 1.42 -9.95
N SER A 61 -8.30 1.61 -10.66
CA SER A 61 -9.64 1.52 -10.08
C SER A 61 -9.95 0.12 -9.56
N ILE A 62 -9.43 -0.93 -10.21
CA ILE A 62 -9.61 -2.33 -9.78
C ILE A 62 -8.80 -2.60 -8.51
N ILE A 63 -7.55 -2.13 -8.46
CA ILE A 63 -6.72 -2.25 -7.26
C ILE A 63 -7.40 -1.53 -6.09
N GLU A 64 -7.94 -0.32 -6.29
CA GLU A 64 -8.64 0.44 -5.26
C GLU A 64 -9.94 -0.25 -4.80
N ALA A 65 -10.81 -0.64 -5.74
CA ALA A 65 -12.08 -1.29 -5.42
C ALA A 65 -11.88 -2.62 -4.68
N GLN A 66 -10.95 -3.46 -5.15
CA GLN A 66 -10.63 -4.73 -4.49
C GLN A 66 -9.93 -4.52 -3.14
N SER A 67 -9.09 -3.49 -3.02
CA SER A 67 -8.47 -3.13 -1.74
C SER A 67 -9.52 -2.71 -0.70
N ALA A 68 -10.51 -1.90 -1.10
CA ALA A 68 -11.63 -1.48 -0.26
C ALA A 68 -12.50 -2.66 0.17
N ALA A 69 -12.70 -3.65 -0.71
CA ALA A 69 -13.39 -4.90 -0.40
C ALA A 69 -12.57 -5.88 0.45
N GLY A 70 -11.35 -5.51 0.89
CA GLY A 70 -10.52 -6.35 1.75
C GLY A 70 -9.82 -7.51 1.03
N VAL A 71 -9.80 -7.54 -0.31
CA VAL A 71 -9.20 -8.62 -1.09
C VAL A 71 -7.69 -8.75 -0.79
N PRO A 72 -7.15 -9.97 -0.66
CA PRO A 72 -5.72 -10.20 -0.48
C PRO A 72 -4.89 -9.74 -1.68
N VAL A 73 -3.68 -9.21 -1.42
CA VAL A 73 -2.76 -8.69 -2.45
C VAL A 73 -2.51 -9.69 -3.58
N ALA A 74 -2.35 -10.98 -3.26
CA ALA A 74 -2.11 -12.04 -4.26
C ALA A 74 -3.28 -12.18 -5.25
N ASN A 75 -4.52 -12.06 -4.79
CA ASN A 75 -5.70 -12.18 -5.63
C ASN A 75 -5.91 -10.93 -6.49
N ILE A 76 -5.59 -9.76 -5.94
CA ILE A 76 -5.56 -8.51 -6.72
C ILE A 76 -4.52 -8.63 -7.83
N TYR A 77 -3.32 -9.10 -7.50
CA TYR A 77 -2.26 -9.29 -8.48
C TYR A 77 -2.64 -10.28 -9.59
N ALA A 78 -3.26 -11.42 -9.25
CA ALA A 78 -3.79 -12.35 -10.24
C ALA A 78 -4.84 -11.70 -11.16
N THR A 79 -5.72 -10.86 -10.61
CA THR A 79 -6.71 -10.12 -11.42
C THR A 79 -6.01 -9.16 -12.39
N VAL A 80 -5.04 -8.39 -11.90
CA VAL A 80 -4.29 -7.43 -12.72
C VAL A 80 -3.53 -8.14 -13.83
N LEU A 81 -2.84 -9.26 -13.53
CA LEU A 81 -2.13 -10.06 -14.53
C LEU A 81 -3.07 -10.64 -15.61
N ASN A 82 -4.27 -11.05 -15.22
CA ASN A 82 -5.26 -11.57 -16.19
C ASN A 82 -5.77 -10.48 -17.14
N GLN A 83 -5.80 -9.23 -16.70
CA GLN A 83 -6.25 -8.10 -17.52
C GLN A 83 -5.14 -7.51 -18.37
N ASP A 84 -3.93 -7.44 -17.81
CA ASP A 84 -2.72 -6.99 -18.50
C ASP A 84 -1.55 -7.91 -18.13
N PRO A 85 -1.27 -8.93 -18.97
CA PRO A 85 -0.14 -9.83 -18.76
C PRO A 85 1.22 -9.13 -18.81
N ASN A 86 1.30 -7.96 -19.46
CA ASN A 86 2.53 -7.18 -19.60
C ASN A 86 2.67 -6.10 -18.52
N THR A 87 1.78 -6.10 -17.52
CA THR A 87 1.80 -5.12 -16.44
C THR A 87 3.15 -5.06 -15.76
N LEU A 88 3.59 -3.83 -15.48
CA LEU A 88 4.79 -3.60 -14.68
C LEU A 88 4.50 -3.60 -13.17
N ILE A 89 3.23 -3.70 -12.77
CA ILE A 89 2.81 -3.71 -11.37
C ILE A 89 3.29 -5.01 -10.71
N VAL A 90 3.91 -4.89 -9.54
CA VAL A 90 4.26 -6.04 -8.70
C VAL A 90 3.41 -6.08 -7.43
N PRO A 91 3.33 -7.24 -6.72
CA PRO A 91 2.58 -7.35 -5.47
C PRO A 91 2.96 -6.28 -4.42
N LYS A 92 4.23 -5.86 -4.41
CA LYS A 92 4.72 -4.82 -3.50
C LYS A 92 4.10 -3.45 -3.79
N ASP A 93 3.82 -3.12 -5.05
CA ASP A 93 3.19 -1.86 -5.42
C ASP A 93 1.73 -1.84 -4.94
N ILE A 94 1.00 -2.96 -5.10
CA ILE A 94 -0.37 -3.13 -4.58
C ILE A 94 -0.40 -3.00 -3.05
N ALA A 95 0.52 -3.66 -2.35
CA ALA A 95 0.63 -3.56 -0.89
C ALA A 95 0.89 -2.10 -0.45
N ASN A 96 1.81 -1.41 -1.11
CA ASN A 96 2.12 -0.01 -0.82
C ASN A 96 0.91 0.91 -1.10
N ALA A 97 0.15 0.65 -2.17
CA ALA A 97 -1.07 1.39 -2.49
C ALA A 97 -2.14 1.18 -1.41
N LYS A 98 -2.34 -0.06 -0.96
CA LYS A 98 -3.26 -0.40 0.13
C LYS A 98 -2.86 0.27 1.45
N ASP A 99 -1.57 0.27 1.80
CA ASP A 99 -1.05 0.97 2.98
C ASP A 99 -1.18 2.50 2.87
N SER A 100 -0.99 3.06 1.68
CA SER A 100 -1.23 4.48 1.41
C SER A 100 -2.71 4.84 1.59
N ALA A 101 -3.61 4.07 0.99
CA ALA A 101 -5.06 4.26 1.14
C ALA A 101 -5.49 4.13 2.60
N ARG A 102 -5.02 3.12 3.31
CA ARG A 102 -5.27 2.94 4.75
C ARG A 102 -4.81 4.15 5.54
N ARG A 103 -3.59 4.66 5.29
CA ARG A 103 -3.09 5.88 5.96
C ARG A 103 -3.96 7.11 5.68
N ARG A 104 -4.48 7.27 4.45
CA ARG A 104 -5.42 8.36 4.13
C ARG A 104 -6.72 8.24 4.91
N VAL A 105 -7.28 7.03 5.02
CA VAL A 105 -8.52 6.78 5.77
C VAL A 105 -8.32 6.99 7.27
N LEU A 106 -7.20 6.51 7.81
CA LEU A 106 -6.85 6.72 9.22
C LEU A 106 -6.55 8.19 9.53
N ALA A 107 -6.06 8.97 8.56
CA ALA A 107 -5.56 10.33 8.78
C ALA A 107 -4.55 10.38 9.94
N SER A 108 -4.91 11.01 11.07
CA SER A 108 -4.11 11.05 12.30
C SER A 108 -4.56 10.04 13.36
N ALA A 109 -5.62 9.28 13.12
CA ALA A 109 -6.19 8.33 14.06
C ALA A 109 -5.41 6.99 14.04
N THR A 110 -5.33 6.35 15.20
CA THR A 110 -4.97 4.95 15.31
C THR A 110 -6.05 4.05 14.71
N SER A 111 -5.70 2.80 14.38
CA SER A 111 -6.69 1.84 13.84
C SER A 111 -7.90 1.62 14.76
N ILE A 112 -7.70 1.71 16.08
CA ILE A 112 -8.78 1.54 17.07
C ILE A 112 -9.67 2.79 17.13
N GLU A 113 -9.09 3.98 17.09
CA GLU A 113 -9.86 5.23 17.02
C GLU A 113 -10.68 5.29 15.73
N ALA A 114 -10.09 4.90 14.59
CA ALA A 114 -10.82 4.82 13.33
C ALA A 114 -11.98 3.80 13.38
N LEU A 115 -11.77 2.65 14.02
CA LEU A 115 -12.83 1.67 14.26
C LEU A 115 -13.97 2.27 15.09
N PHE A 116 -13.68 2.92 16.21
CA PHE A 116 -14.71 3.54 17.03
C PHE A 116 -15.42 4.69 16.31
N ASN A 117 -14.70 5.49 15.53
CA ASN A 117 -15.30 6.53 14.70
C ASN A 117 -16.29 5.93 13.70
N GLN A 118 -15.92 4.82 13.05
CA GLN A 118 -16.81 4.13 12.12
C GLN A 118 -18.03 3.52 12.83
N LEU A 119 -17.83 2.85 13.97
CA LEU A 119 -18.94 2.32 14.77
C LEU A 119 -19.93 3.41 15.18
N ASN A 120 -19.44 4.59 15.55
CA ASN A 120 -20.27 5.75 15.88
C ASN A 120 -20.99 6.33 14.65
N GLN A 121 -20.26 6.52 13.55
CA GLN A 121 -20.78 7.09 12.31
C GLN A 121 -21.91 6.23 11.75
N ASP A 122 -21.71 4.91 11.72
CA ASP A 122 -22.68 3.94 11.20
C ASP A 122 -23.71 3.50 12.27
N LYS A 123 -23.69 4.13 13.45
CA LYS A 123 -24.63 3.95 14.57
C LYS A 123 -24.69 2.53 15.13
N PHE A 124 -23.60 1.78 15.02
CA PHE A 124 -23.51 0.43 15.58
C PHE A 124 -23.68 0.46 17.09
N PHE A 125 -24.31 -0.59 17.62
CA PHE A 125 -24.27 -0.84 19.05
C PHE A 125 -22.94 -1.48 19.39
N TYR A 126 -22.23 -0.98 20.39
CA TYR A 126 -21.00 -1.62 20.84
C TYR A 126 -20.78 -1.46 22.35
N ARG A 127 -20.07 -2.42 22.93
CA ARG A 127 -19.53 -2.38 24.30
C ARG A 127 -18.10 -2.87 24.28
N TYR A 128 -17.26 -2.29 25.11
CA TYR A 128 -15.85 -2.65 25.16
C TYR A 128 -15.30 -2.62 26.58
N THR A 129 -14.16 -3.27 26.77
CA THR A 129 -13.40 -3.24 28.01
C THR A 129 -11.93 -3.02 27.67
N THR A 130 -11.24 -2.19 28.46
CA THR A 130 -9.80 -1.95 28.33
C THR A 130 -9.03 -2.57 29.47
N HIS A 131 -7.74 -2.82 29.25
CA HIS A 131 -6.80 -3.09 30.33
C HIS A 131 -6.59 -1.82 31.13
N LEU A 132 -6.78 -1.86 32.45
CA LEU A 132 -6.61 -0.70 33.34
C LEU A 132 -5.21 -0.07 33.24
N GLU A 133 -4.18 -0.91 33.16
CA GLU A 133 -2.78 -0.45 33.18
C GLU A 133 -2.29 0.09 31.84
N THR A 134 -2.67 -0.57 30.74
CA THR A 134 -2.14 -0.23 29.40
C THR A 134 -3.13 0.55 28.55
N GLN A 135 -4.38 0.70 29.02
CA GLN A 135 -5.53 1.24 28.29
C GLN A 135 -5.78 0.59 26.92
N ARG A 136 -5.18 -0.58 26.68
CA ARG A 136 -5.40 -1.35 25.45
C ARG A 136 -6.75 -2.01 25.47
N LEU A 137 -7.41 -2.04 24.32
CA LEU A 137 -8.66 -2.77 24.12
C LEU A 137 -8.46 -4.26 24.44
N LYS A 138 -9.25 -4.79 25.37
CA LYS A 138 -9.26 -6.20 25.77
C LYS A 138 -10.38 -6.96 25.08
N TYR A 139 -11.58 -6.40 25.08
CA TYR A 139 -12.77 -6.97 24.45
C TYR A 139 -13.57 -5.89 23.74
N LEU A 140 -14.16 -6.26 22.61
CA LEU A 140 -15.12 -5.45 21.86
C LEU A 140 -16.26 -6.34 21.38
N LEU A 141 -17.47 -6.05 21.84
CA LEU A 141 -18.71 -6.59 21.32
C LEU A 141 -19.36 -5.49 20.47
N TRP A 142 -19.81 -5.84 19.27
CA TRP A 142 -20.51 -4.90 18.39
C TRP A 142 -21.64 -5.61 17.63
N ALA A 143 -22.67 -4.85 17.26
CA ALA A 143 -23.81 -5.34 16.49
C ALA A 143 -24.29 -4.26 15.51
N HIS A 144 -24.58 -4.68 14.28
CA HIS A 144 -25.17 -3.81 13.27
C HIS A 144 -26.56 -3.34 13.73
N PRO A 145 -26.97 -2.09 13.46
CA PRO A 145 -28.26 -1.55 13.90
C PRO A 145 -29.46 -2.41 13.47
N ALA A 146 -29.39 -3.00 12.27
CA ALA A 146 -30.42 -3.92 11.78
C ALA A 146 -30.51 -5.19 12.63
N THR A 147 -29.39 -5.80 13.00
CA THR A 147 -29.36 -6.99 13.87
C THR A 147 -29.91 -6.68 15.26
N ALA A 148 -29.53 -5.54 15.83
CA ALA A 148 -30.06 -5.10 17.12
C ALA A 148 -31.58 -4.82 17.06
N SER A 149 -32.06 -4.30 15.94
CA SER A 149 -33.50 -4.08 15.73
C SER A 149 -34.26 -5.40 15.60
N LEU A 150 -33.71 -6.36 14.85
CA LEU A 150 -34.28 -7.72 14.74
C LEU A 150 -34.34 -8.42 16.10
N TYR A 151 -33.27 -8.31 16.91
CA TYR A 151 -33.24 -8.89 18.25
C TYR A 151 -34.30 -8.27 19.17
N LYS A 152 -34.52 -6.96 19.11
CA LYS A 152 -35.59 -6.30 19.88
C LYS A 152 -37.00 -6.79 19.53
N VAL A 153 -37.21 -7.18 18.27
CA VAL A 153 -38.52 -7.63 17.78
C VAL A 153 -38.74 -9.14 18.02
N ASN A 154 -37.67 -9.94 18.07
CA ASN A 154 -37.73 -11.41 18.15
C ASN A 154 -36.91 -11.95 19.33
N SER A 155 -36.91 -11.25 20.47
CA SER A 155 -36.08 -11.59 21.63
C SER A 155 -36.41 -12.95 22.28
N ASP A 156 -37.55 -13.53 21.89
CA ASP A 156 -38.12 -14.79 22.35
C ASP A 156 -37.78 -15.99 21.43
N ILE A 157 -37.20 -15.74 20.25
CA ILE A 157 -36.91 -16.77 19.23
C ILE A 157 -35.40 -16.99 19.04
N LEU A 158 -34.55 -16.07 19.51
CA LEU A 158 -33.08 -16.10 19.41
C LEU A 158 -32.42 -16.06 20.79
#